data_AF-T0RT08-F1
#
_entry.id   AF-T0RT08-F1
#
_cell.length_a   1.000
_cell.length_b   1.000
_cell.length_c   1.000
_cell.angle_alpha   90.00
_cell.angle_beta   90.00
_cell.angle_gamma   90.00
#
_symmetry.space_group_name_H-M   'P 1'
#
loop_
_entity.id
_entity.type
_entity.pdbx_description
1 polymer ?
#
loop_
_entity_poly.entity_id
_entity_poly.type
_entity_poly.pdbx_seq_one_letter_code
_entity_poly.pdbx_strand_id
1 'polypeptide(L)'
;MSNRSTAAAEAISFLHDLHRMWGAGSMDFAPEDPAYVAFLRHVAMVCFSIGLVAFALLLLIVARRIFFAAPTRFRRRAHHEASFDVMAVILLGITALSALSGLLAEAQVDYSVHKIAHSMKNVSHTFHEIQAVTQGVEYSASGVRATVDDMIVAFNSSLPHDANDLAIEALRMGHAGQVLLEQGRALPSNLSSMAFNWEAEYFWMKSSTNGIILTMALSCFLAIAAIGWSMSGSLRFAIFLVLVIIPSSHALFGVYLANSIEAADYCIAPAHNTLRLFRNDSGVAYFVECPPNATLYAPSWAQMNASHDHALALEATLADYAKSLPTMDREKLQSMYLDPIHEQLGTLSTLRARFATVSACASTKALHMDVVDSWCTYGVLGLLSLWLHQVVLCVLLFISAVALVAVYENVRAKEDRLEMQYHLLSSYEDENHVEHLYMTPE
;
A
#
# COMPACT_ATOMS: atom_id res chain seq x y z
N MET A 1 -20.92 14.75 -6.42
CA MET A 1 -21.28 14.09 -5.14
C MET A 1 -21.25 12.60 -5.41
N SER A 2 -20.19 11.89 -4.98
CA SER A 2 -20.14 10.44 -5.17
C SER A 2 -21.15 9.78 -4.23
N ASN A 3 -21.79 8.72 -4.70
CA ASN A 3 -22.89 8.02 -4.05
C ASN A 3 -22.32 7.11 -2.95
N ARG A 4 -21.62 7.71 -1.97
CA ARG A 4 -21.02 6.98 -0.85
C ARG A 4 -22.13 6.34 -0.03
N SER A 5 -21.89 5.14 0.48
CA SER A 5 -22.81 4.54 1.46
C SER A 5 -22.95 5.48 2.66
N THR A 6 -24.16 5.59 3.21
CA THR A 6 -24.45 6.46 4.38
C THR A 6 -23.54 6.11 5.56
N ALA A 7 -23.27 4.82 5.75
CA ALA A 7 -22.36 4.33 6.78
C ALA A 7 -20.90 4.79 6.59
N ALA A 8 -20.39 4.84 5.36
CA ALA A 8 -19.03 5.33 5.10
C ALA A 8 -18.91 6.83 5.38
N ALA A 9 -19.93 7.61 5.01
CA ALA A 9 -19.96 9.05 5.29
C ALA A 9 -19.99 9.34 6.80
N GLU A 10 -20.79 8.60 7.55
CA GLU A 10 -20.85 8.70 9.02
C GLU A 10 -19.52 8.28 9.66
N ALA A 11 -18.92 7.18 9.20
CA ALA A 11 -17.62 6.71 9.68
C ALA A 11 -16.52 7.76 9.45
N ILE A 12 -16.46 8.37 8.26
CA ILE A 12 -15.51 9.44 7.94
C ILE A 12 -15.72 10.63 8.88
N SER A 13 -16.97 11.10 9.05
CA SER A 13 -17.27 12.22 9.94
C SER A 13 -16.86 11.93 11.38
N PHE A 14 -17.22 10.74 11.88
CA PHE A 14 -16.88 10.33 13.24
C PHE A 14 -15.37 10.29 13.46
N LEU A 15 -14.62 9.63 12.57
CA LEU A 15 -13.16 9.49 12.70
C LEU A 15 -12.43 10.83 12.55
N HIS A 16 -12.92 11.70 11.68
CA HIS A 16 -12.39 13.05 11.54
C HIS A 16 -12.60 13.90 12.81
N ASP A 17 -13.80 13.86 13.38
CA ASP A 17 -14.10 14.61 14.60
C ASP A 17 -13.41 13.99 15.83
N LEU A 18 -13.11 12.69 15.79
CA LEU A 18 -12.45 11.95 16.87
C LEU A 18 -11.08 12.54 17.23
N HIS A 19 -10.24 12.91 16.25
CA HIS A 19 -8.95 13.51 16.57
C HIS A 19 -9.09 14.93 17.12
N ARG A 20 -10.13 15.67 16.69
CA ARG A 20 -10.40 17.05 17.14
C ARG A 20 -10.81 17.07 18.62
N MET A 21 -11.51 16.02 19.07
CA MET A 21 -11.86 15.84 20.48
C MET A 21 -10.65 15.64 21.41
N TRP A 22 -9.53 15.12 20.89
CA TRP A 22 -8.29 14.93 21.66
C TRP A 22 -7.35 16.15 21.67
N GLY A 23 -7.83 17.32 21.22
CA GLY A 23 -7.10 18.59 21.37
C GLY A 23 -6.09 18.89 20.25
N ALA A 24 -6.09 18.09 19.18
CA ALA A 24 -5.39 18.42 17.93
C ALA A 24 -6.24 19.44 17.15
N GLY A 25 -6.08 20.73 17.45
CA GLY A 25 -6.77 21.81 16.72
C GLY A 25 -6.41 21.83 15.22
N SER A 26 -7.42 22.10 14.38
CA SER A 26 -7.37 22.41 12.93
C SER A 26 -6.49 21.57 12.00
N MET A 27 -6.13 20.34 12.33
CA MET A 27 -5.30 19.52 11.45
C MET A 27 -6.18 18.87 10.39
N ASP A 28 -6.41 19.57 9.28
CA ASP A 28 -6.82 18.91 8.03
C ASP A 28 -5.75 17.90 7.61
N PHE A 29 -6.07 16.98 6.69
CA PHE A 29 -5.11 16.03 6.13
C PHE A 29 -3.77 16.71 5.75
N ALA A 30 -2.73 16.39 6.52
CA ALA A 30 -1.42 17.04 6.47
C ALA A 30 -0.30 15.99 6.64
N PRO A 31 -0.09 15.12 5.63
CA PRO A 31 0.89 14.02 5.72
C PRO A 31 2.34 14.50 5.90
N GLU A 32 2.64 15.75 5.51
CA GLU A 32 3.97 16.34 5.65
C GLU A 32 4.18 17.09 6.98
N ASP A 33 3.11 17.39 7.74
CA ASP A 33 3.24 18.12 8.99
C ASP A 33 3.81 17.20 10.10
N PRO A 34 4.99 17.51 10.66
CA PRO A 34 5.58 16.69 11.71
C PRO A 34 4.68 16.60 12.95
N ALA A 35 3.84 17.60 13.23
CA ALA A 35 2.90 17.55 14.35
C ALA A 35 1.75 16.56 14.08
N TYR A 36 1.29 16.45 12.83
CA TYR A 36 0.26 15.49 12.42
C TYR A 36 0.79 14.05 12.49
N VAL A 37 1.97 13.81 11.90
CA VAL A 37 2.63 12.49 11.96
C VAL A 37 2.97 12.11 13.39
N ALA A 38 3.45 13.08 14.19
CA ALA A 38 3.68 12.85 15.61
C ALA A 38 2.38 12.47 16.32
N PHE A 39 1.27 13.15 16.09
CA PHE A 39 -0.02 12.81 16.69
C PHE A 39 -0.42 11.35 16.40
N LEU A 40 -0.42 10.94 15.14
CA LEU A 40 -0.75 9.56 14.75
C LEU A 40 0.17 8.54 15.43
N ARG A 41 1.48 8.85 15.51
CA ARG A 41 2.46 8.03 16.24
C ARG A 41 2.17 7.98 17.74
N HIS A 42 1.81 9.09 18.37
CA HIS A 42 1.48 9.14 19.79
C HIS A 42 0.25 8.27 20.10
N VAL A 43 -0.78 8.28 19.24
CA VAL A 43 -1.94 7.39 19.37
C VAL A 43 -1.49 5.92 19.41
N ALA A 44 -0.64 5.50 18.47
CA ALA A 44 -0.10 4.13 18.46
C ALA A 44 0.75 3.81 19.72
N MET A 45 1.59 4.74 20.16
CA MET A 45 2.46 4.57 21.34
C MET A 45 1.68 4.49 22.66
N VAL A 46 0.61 5.28 22.80
CA VAL A 46 -0.29 5.24 23.97
C VAL A 46 -0.99 3.89 24.03
N CYS A 47 -1.51 3.41 22.89
CA CYS A 47 -2.14 2.10 22.80
C CYS A 47 -1.18 0.97 23.17
N PHE A 48 0.05 1.01 22.66
CA PHE A 48 1.09 0.05 23.03
C PHE A 48 1.41 0.09 24.54
N SER A 49 1.46 1.29 25.12
CA SER A 49 1.72 1.49 26.55
C SER A 49 0.60 0.90 27.42
N ILE A 50 -0.67 1.02 27.00
CA ILE A 50 -1.80 0.32 27.63
C ILE A 50 -1.60 -1.20 27.55
N GLY A 51 -1.15 -1.71 26.41
CA GLY A 51 -0.79 -3.12 26.25
C GLY A 51 0.30 -3.59 27.21
N LEU A 52 1.35 -2.78 27.43
CA LEU A 52 2.41 -3.08 28.41
C LEU A 52 1.88 -3.10 29.85
N VAL A 53 0.98 -2.18 30.20
CA VAL A 53 0.33 -2.17 31.53
C VAL A 53 -0.52 -3.42 31.70
N ALA A 54 -1.33 -3.78 30.70
CA ALA A 54 -2.15 -4.99 30.73
C ALA A 54 -1.29 -6.26 30.85
N PHE A 55 -0.18 -6.32 30.10
CA PHE A 55 0.80 -7.39 30.17
C PHE A 55 1.44 -7.49 31.58
N ALA A 56 1.88 -6.36 32.16
CA ALA A 56 2.45 -6.34 33.50
C ALA A 56 1.44 -6.81 34.56
N LEU A 57 0.17 -6.37 34.46
CA LEU A 57 -0.90 -6.84 35.33
C LEU A 57 -1.12 -8.36 35.21
N LEU A 58 -1.12 -8.89 33.99
CA LEU A 58 -1.26 -10.33 33.76
C LEU A 58 -0.04 -11.11 34.27
N LEU A 59 1.18 -10.62 34.10
CA LEU A 59 2.36 -11.22 34.70
C LEU A 59 2.26 -11.27 36.23
N LEU A 60 1.77 -10.20 36.87
CA LEU A 60 1.53 -10.19 38.31
C LEU A 60 0.47 -11.20 38.72
N ILE A 61 -0.62 -11.34 37.95
CA ILE A 61 -1.65 -12.35 38.18
C ILE A 61 -1.05 -13.75 38.04
N VAL A 62 -0.32 -14.03 36.97
CA VAL A 62 0.34 -15.31 36.71
C VAL A 62 1.34 -15.65 37.82
N ALA A 63 2.22 -14.71 38.17
CA ALA A 63 3.22 -14.92 39.22
C ALA A 63 2.55 -15.17 40.58
N ARG A 64 1.51 -14.40 40.92
CA ARG A 64 0.72 -14.61 42.15
C ARG A 64 0.06 -15.99 42.19
N ARG A 65 -0.50 -16.42 41.06
CA ARG A 65 -1.22 -17.70 40.92
C ARG A 65 -0.26 -18.89 40.96
N ILE A 66 0.88 -18.80 40.29
CA ILE A 66 1.85 -19.90 40.18
C ILE A 66 2.74 -20.03 41.42
N PHE A 67 3.26 -18.92 41.98
CA PHE A 67 4.26 -18.96 43.04
C PHE A 67 3.70 -18.79 44.46
N PHE A 68 2.61 -18.04 44.62
CA PHE A 68 2.11 -17.64 45.95
C PHE A 68 0.79 -18.34 46.35
N ALA A 69 0.18 -19.13 45.47
CA ALA A 69 -0.96 -19.96 45.83
C ALA A 69 -0.48 -21.24 46.53
N ALA A 70 -0.21 -21.12 47.84
CA ALA A 70 0.05 -22.25 48.74
C ALA A 70 -1.07 -23.31 48.69
N PRO A 71 -0.79 -24.58 49.07
CA PRO A 71 -1.69 -25.74 48.96
C PRO A 71 -2.97 -25.68 49.84
N THR A 72 -3.29 -24.56 50.48
CA THR A 72 -4.45 -24.44 51.37
C THR A 72 -5.79 -24.32 50.64
N ARG A 73 -5.80 -24.13 49.31
CA ARG A 73 -7.02 -24.16 48.47
C ARG A 73 -7.42 -25.55 47.98
N PHE A 74 -6.57 -26.57 48.18
CA PHE A 74 -6.77 -27.95 47.67
C PHE A 74 -8.06 -28.62 48.20
N ARG A 75 -8.59 -28.18 49.36
CA ARG A 75 -9.69 -28.87 50.06
C ARG A 75 -11.09 -28.31 49.81
N ARG A 76 -11.25 -27.15 49.14
CA ARG A 76 -12.57 -26.47 49.02
C ARG A 76 -13.21 -26.46 47.63
N ARG A 77 -12.52 -26.90 46.56
CA ARG A 77 -12.95 -26.64 45.17
C ARG A 77 -13.42 -27.83 44.33
N ALA A 78 -13.29 -29.06 44.82
CA ALA A 78 -13.54 -30.30 44.07
C ALA A 78 -14.92 -30.40 43.36
N HIS A 79 -15.94 -29.63 43.78
CA HIS A 79 -17.30 -29.69 43.21
C HIS A 79 -17.62 -28.62 42.14
N HIS A 80 -16.74 -27.66 41.82
CA HIS A 80 -17.00 -26.62 40.81
C HIS A 80 -15.99 -26.60 39.64
N GLU A 81 -15.10 -27.59 39.57
CA GLU A 81 -13.96 -27.60 38.65
C GLU A 81 -14.37 -27.89 37.18
N ALA A 82 -15.28 -28.83 36.94
CA ALA A 82 -15.69 -29.20 35.58
C ALA A 82 -16.46 -28.08 34.83
N SER A 83 -17.18 -27.22 35.55
CA SER A 83 -17.92 -26.11 34.94
C SER A 83 -17.01 -24.98 34.48
N PHE A 84 -15.83 -24.81 35.09
CA PHE A 84 -14.90 -23.73 34.78
C PHE A 84 -14.03 -24.06 33.57
N ASP A 85 -13.57 -25.31 33.44
CA ASP A 85 -12.78 -25.78 32.30
C ASP A 85 -13.61 -25.67 30.99
N VAL A 86 -14.89 -26.05 31.02
CA VAL A 86 -15.81 -25.92 29.87
C VAL A 86 -16.01 -24.44 29.48
N MET A 87 -16.21 -23.56 30.47
CA MET A 87 -16.37 -22.13 30.21
C MET A 87 -15.10 -21.51 29.59
N ALA A 88 -13.92 -21.92 30.06
CA ALA A 88 -12.65 -21.47 29.49
C ALA A 88 -12.47 -21.93 28.03
N VAL A 89 -12.85 -23.17 27.71
CA VAL A 89 -12.81 -23.69 26.33
C VAL A 89 -13.78 -22.91 25.43
N ILE A 90 -15.01 -22.63 25.88
CA ILE A 90 -15.97 -21.83 25.12
C ILE A 90 -15.41 -20.43 24.85
N LEU A 91 -14.85 -19.78 25.87
CA LEU A 91 -14.28 -18.45 25.77
C LEU A 91 -13.07 -18.39 24.81
N LEU A 92 -12.16 -19.38 24.88
CA LEU A 92 -11.04 -19.51 23.94
C LEU A 92 -11.53 -19.77 22.52
N GLY A 93 -12.58 -20.57 22.34
CA GLY A 93 -13.21 -20.83 21.05
C GLY A 93 -13.79 -19.56 20.42
N ILE A 94 -14.54 -18.77 21.21
CA ILE A 94 -15.06 -17.46 20.77
C ILE A 94 -13.90 -16.53 20.40
N THR A 95 -12.84 -16.50 21.21
CA THR A 95 -11.68 -15.62 20.97
C THR A 95 -10.92 -16.02 19.70
N ALA A 96 -10.76 -17.32 19.43
CA ALA A 96 -10.15 -17.83 18.20
C ALA A 96 -10.98 -17.50 16.95
N LEU A 97 -12.30 -17.73 17.02
CA LEU A 97 -13.22 -17.41 15.92
C LEU A 97 -13.29 -15.90 15.67
N SER A 98 -13.30 -15.10 16.74
CA SER A 98 -13.20 -13.64 16.65
C SER A 98 -11.91 -13.26 15.94
N ALA A 99 -10.74 -13.73 16.40
CA ALA A 99 -9.46 -13.45 15.75
C ALA A 99 -9.50 -13.75 14.24
N LEU A 100 -9.98 -14.93 13.85
CA LEU A 100 -10.10 -15.31 12.44
C LEU A 100 -11.05 -14.41 11.64
N SER A 101 -12.14 -13.93 12.25
CA SER A 101 -13.05 -13.00 11.58
C SER A 101 -12.40 -11.64 11.27
N GLY A 102 -11.35 -11.24 12.00
CA GLY A 102 -10.54 -10.07 11.68
C GLY A 102 -9.90 -10.13 10.29
N LEU A 103 -9.62 -11.34 9.76
CA LEU A 103 -9.08 -11.53 8.41
C LEU A 103 -10.06 -11.08 7.31
N LEU A 104 -11.37 -11.11 7.57
CA LEU A 104 -12.38 -10.63 6.62
C LEU A 104 -12.34 -9.11 6.48
N ALA A 105 -12.13 -8.40 7.59
CA ALA A 105 -12.00 -6.95 7.57
C ALA A 105 -10.64 -6.54 6.96
N GLU A 106 -9.57 -7.31 7.22
CA GLU A 106 -8.27 -7.13 6.55
C GLU A 106 -8.39 -7.32 5.03
N ALA A 107 -9.19 -8.30 4.57
CA ALA A 107 -9.42 -8.51 3.14
C ALA A 107 -10.14 -7.32 2.45
N GLN A 108 -11.03 -6.61 3.15
CA GLN A 108 -11.68 -5.41 2.60
C GLN A 108 -10.68 -4.26 2.42
N VAL A 109 -9.81 -4.06 3.41
CA VAL A 109 -8.74 -3.06 3.34
C VAL A 109 -7.75 -3.45 2.24
N ASP A 110 -7.31 -4.71 2.19
CA ASP A 110 -6.36 -5.19 1.18
C ASP A 110 -6.92 -5.09 -0.24
N TYR A 111 -8.21 -5.37 -0.45
CA TYR A 111 -8.88 -5.14 -1.74
C TYR A 111 -8.77 -3.67 -2.18
N SER A 112 -9.08 -2.74 -1.27
CA SER A 112 -9.00 -1.31 -1.58
C SER A 112 -7.56 -0.88 -1.87
N VAL A 113 -6.59 -1.27 -1.03
CA VAL A 113 -5.15 -1.00 -1.24
C VAL A 113 -4.67 -1.56 -2.57
N HIS A 114 -5.08 -2.78 -2.93
CA HIS A 114 -4.72 -3.39 -4.20
C HIS A 114 -5.29 -2.64 -5.39
N LYS A 115 -6.56 -2.21 -5.32
CA LYS A 115 -7.18 -1.38 -6.36
C LYS A 115 -6.42 -0.08 -6.55
N ILE A 116 -5.98 0.53 -5.45
CA ILE A 116 -5.18 1.75 -5.56
C ILE A 116 -3.81 1.45 -6.15
N ALA A 117 -3.08 0.44 -5.67
CA ALA A 117 -1.78 0.05 -6.23
C ALA A 117 -1.84 -0.23 -7.74
N HIS A 118 -2.89 -0.94 -8.18
CA HIS A 118 -3.13 -1.19 -9.61
C HIS A 118 -3.35 0.13 -10.38
N SER A 119 -4.16 1.04 -9.83
CA SER A 119 -4.36 2.35 -10.43
C SER A 119 -3.09 3.17 -10.50
N MET A 120 -2.29 3.20 -9.43
CA MET A 120 -1.04 3.97 -9.40
C MET A 120 -0.06 3.46 -10.46
N LYS A 121 0.03 2.14 -10.63
CA LYS A 121 0.84 1.53 -11.69
C LYS A 121 0.36 1.93 -13.09
N ASN A 122 -0.96 2.03 -13.30
CA ASN A 122 -1.52 2.47 -14.57
C ASN A 122 -1.19 3.94 -14.86
N VAL A 123 -1.31 4.82 -13.85
CA VAL A 123 -0.95 6.24 -13.96
C VAL A 123 0.55 6.42 -14.17
N SER A 124 1.37 5.67 -13.46
CA SER A 124 2.83 5.60 -13.64
C SER A 124 3.20 5.19 -15.07
N HIS A 125 2.52 4.18 -15.63
CA HIS A 125 2.69 3.81 -17.04
C HIS A 125 2.33 4.96 -17.99
N THR A 126 1.25 5.70 -17.72
CA THR A 126 0.91 6.91 -18.48
C THR A 126 2.03 7.94 -18.45
N PHE A 127 2.62 8.23 -17.28
CA PHE A 127 3.74 9.17 -17.17
C PHE A 127 4.99 8.69 -17.94
N HIS A 128 5.32 7.40 -17.85
CA HIS A 128 6.41 6.81 -18.62
C HIS A 128 6.16 6.87 -20.13
N GLU A 129 4.92 6.64 -20.56
CA GLU A 129 4.56 6.73 -21.97
C GLU A 129 4.64 8.17 -22.50
N ILE A 130 4.21 9.17 -21.72
CA ILE A 130 4.36 10.57 -22.08
C ILE A 130 5.85 10.93 -22.21
N GLN A 131 6.69 10.47 -21.29
CA GLN A 131 8.13 10.69 -21.37
C GLN A 131 8.76 10.03 -22.60
N ALA A 132 8.36 8.81 -22.93
CA ALA A 132 8.84 8.14 -24.13
C ALA A 132 8.44 8.91 -25.40
N VAL A 133 7.25 9.51 -25.42
CA VAL A 133 6.81 10.37 -26.53
C VAL A 133 7.63 11.66 -26.59
N THR A 134 7.89 12.35 -25.48
CA THR A 134 8.68 13.59 -25.48
C THR A 134 10.14 13.34 -25.88
N GLN A 135 10.73 12.23 -25.42
CA GLN A 135 12.06 11.80 -25.86
C GLN A 135 12.11 11.43 -27.34
N GLY A 136 11.07 10.76 -27.85
CA GLY A 136 10.93 10.48 -29.27
C GLY A 136 10.86 11.75 -30.12
N VAL A 137 10.17 12.78 -29.62
CA VAL A 137 10.09 14.10 -30.29
C VAL A 137 11.47 14.74 -30.37
N GLU A 138 12.23 14.77 -29.27
CA GLU A 138 13.60 15.29 -29.27
C GLU A 138 14.50 14.51 -30.24
N TYR A 139 14.44 13.17 -30.22
CA TYR A 139 15.24 12.32 -31.08
C TYR A 139 14.96 12.56 -32.57
N SER A 140 13.68 12.56 -32.97
CA SER A 140 13.31 12.80 -34.37
C SER A 140 13.59 14.24 -34.81
N ALA A 141 13.39 15.23 -33.94
CA ALA A 141 13.76 16.62 -34.25
C ALA A 141 15.28 16.78 -34.42
N SER A 142 16.08 16.12 -33.58
CA SER A 142 17.54 16.06 -33.73
C SER A 142 17.94 15.36 -35.03
N GLY A 143 17.21 14.32 -35.44
CA GLY A 143 17.39 13.63 -36.71
C GLY A 143 17.18 14.56 -37.90
N VAL A 144 16.05 15.28 -37.94
CA VAL A 144 15.77 16.30 -38.97
C VAL A 144 16.89 17.32 -39.03
N ARG A 145 17.30 17.87 -37.89
CA ARG A 145 18.38 18.87 -37.83
C ARG A 145 19.70 18.33 -38.38
N ALA A 146 20.10 17.12 -37.97
CA ALA A 146 21.35 16.51 -38.42
C ALA A 146 21.35 16.23 -39.92
N THR A 147 20.24 15.71 -40.47
CA THR A 147 20.12 15.47 -41.91
C THR A 147 20.15 16.76 -42.73
N VAL A 148 19.50 17.83 -42.23
CA VAL A 148 19.51 19.13 -42.92
C VAL A 148 20.89 19.79 -42.86
N ASP A 149 21.61 19.67 -41.73
CA ASP A 149 22.98 20.18 -41.62
C ASP A 149 23.93 19.49 -42.59
N ASP A 150 23.83 18.16 -42.74
CA ASP A 150 24.61 17.42 -43.75
C ASP A 150 24.23 17.85 -45.18
N MET A 151 22.94 18.05 -45.45
CA MET A 151 22.46 18.56 -46.75
C MET A 151 23.05 19.93 -47.08
N ILE A 152 23.08 20.86 -46.13
CA ILE A 152 23.65 22.21 -46.32
C ILE A 152 25.16 22.14 -46.62
N VAL A 153 25.90 21.27 -45.90
CA VAL A 153 27.34 21.06 -46.15
C VAL A 153 27.58 20.45 -47.53
N ALA A 154 26.76 19.48 -47.94
CA ALA A 154 26.83 18.87 -49.26
C ALA A 154 26.52 19.89 -50.37
N PHE A 155 25.55 20.78 -50.16
CA PHE A 155 25.20 21.83 -51.11
C PHE A 155 26.32 22.86 -51.32
N ASN A 156 27.04 23.22 -50.26
CA ASN A 156 28.19 24.12 -50.35
C ASN A 156 29.38 23.52 -51.14
N SER A 157 29.44 22.19 -51.26
CA SER A 157 30.59 21.50 -51.87
C SER A 157 30.30 20.90 -53.26
N SER A 158 29.04 20.70 -53.65
CA SER A 158 28.71 19.85 -54.82
C SER A 158 27.71 20.41 -55.84
N LEU A 159 27.07 21.56 -55.62
CA LEU A 159 26.09 22.10 -56.58
C LEU A 159 26.58 23.31 -57.41
N PRO A 160 26.06 23.51 -58.63
CA PRO A 160 26.37 24.66 -59.48
C PRO A 160 25.91 26.00 -58.88
N HIS A 161 26.59 27.09 -59.23
CA HIS A 161 26.33 28.45 -58.75
C HIS A 161 24.90 28.98 -58.98
N ASP A 162 24.13 28.34 -59.88
CA ASP A 162 22.74 28.67 -60.20
C ASP A 162 21.71 28.06 -59.22
N ALA A 163 22.15 27.29 -58.21
CA ALA A 163 21.28 26.62 -57.22
C ALA A 163 20.99 27.45 -55.95
N ASN A 164 21.10 28.78 -56.02
CA ASN A 164 20.93 29.67 -54.86
C ASN A 164 19.56 29.50 -54.17
N ASP A 165 18.49 29.26 -54.93
CA ASP A 165 17.14 29.11 -54.37
C ASP A 165 16.99 27.84 -53.52
N LEU A 166 17.61 26.72 -53.95
CA LEU A 166 17.65 25.47 -53.18
C LEU A 166 18.46 25.61 -51.89
N ALA A 167 19.60 26.32 -51.97
CA ALA A 167 20.43 26.59 -50.80
C ALA A 167 19.71 27.47 -49.78
N ILE A 168 18.96 28.48 -50.23
CA ILE A 168 18.13 29.33 -49.36
C ILE A 168 17.04 28.49 -48.67
N GLU A 169 16.35 27.64 -49.42
CA GLU A 169 15.28 26.81 -48.84
C GLU A 169 15.84 25.74 -47.88
N ALA A 170 17.00 25.17 -48.17
CA ALA A 170 17.73 24.29 -47.27
C ALA A 170 18.14 24.99 -45.97
N LEU A 171 18.60 26.24 -46.05
CA LEU A 171 18.92 27.06 -44.87
C LEU A 171 17.67 27.38 -44.04
N ARG A 172 16.53 27.65 -44.68
CA ARG A 172 15.24 27.82 -43.99
C ARG A 172 14.81 26.54 -43.28
N MET A 173 14.94 25.40 -43.94
CA MET A 173 14.68 24.11 -43.31
C MET A 173 15.66 23.82 -42.16
N GLY A 174 16.91 24.29 -42.26
CA GLY A 174 17.89 24.21 -41.19
C GLY A 174 17.44 25.02 -39.97
N HIS A 175 16.97 26.25 -40.18
CA HIS A 175 16.41 27.06 -39.11
C HIS A 175 15.15 26.43 -38.50
N ALA A 176 14.23 25.92 -39.33
CA ALA A 176 13.04 25.24 -38.85
C ALA A 176 13.37 23.96 -38.05
N GLY A 177 14.37 23.18 -38.48
CA GLY A 177 14.86 22.02 -37.73
C GLY A 177 15.49 22.40 -36.38
N GLN A 178 16.16 23.55 -36.31
CA GLN A 178 16.70 24.08 -35.06
C GLN A 178 15.57 24.51 -34.09
N VAL A 179 14.58 25.26 -34.59
CA VAL A 179 13.41 25.65 -33.79
C VAL A 179 12.64 24.41 -33.33
N LEU A 180 12.47 23.41 -34.19
CA LEU A 180 11.80 22.16 -33.86
C LEU A 180 12.52 21.41 -32.73
N LEU A 181 13.85 21.37 -32.76
CA LEU A 181 14.67 20.77 -31.70
C LEU A 181 14.58 21.56 -30.39
N GLU A 182 14.61 22.88 -30.45
CA GLU A 182 14.46 23.76 -29.28
C GLU A 182 13.08 23.58 -28.62
N GLN A 183 12.01 23.53 -29.42
CA GLN A 183 10.66 23.27 -28.93
C GLN A 183 10.49 21.84 -28.40
N GLY A 184 11.14 20.85 -29.03
CA GLY A 184 11.17 19.47 -28.54
C GLY A 184 11.86 19.36 -27.18
N ARG A 185 12.97 20.07 -26.97
CA ARG A 185 13.69 20.13 -25.68
C ARG A 185 12.95 20.90 -24.59
N ALA A 186 12.08 21.84 -24.97
CA ALA A 186 11.24 22.57 -24.03
C ALA A 186 10.11 21.70 -23.44
N LEU A 187 9.90 20.48 -23.96
CA LEU A 187 8.98 19.52 -23.40
C LEU A 187 9.52 18.93 -22.09
N PRO A 188 8.64 18.64 -21.11
CA PRO A 188 9.07 18.12 -19.83
C PRO A 188 9.70 16.74 -19.95
N SER A 189 10.90 16.60 -19.38
CA SER A 189 11.74 15.41 -19.46
C SER A 189 11.80 14.60 -18.17
N ASN A 190 11.30 15.13 -17.04
CA ASN A 190 11.45 14.53 -15.70
C ASN A 190 10.16 13.84 -15.17
N LEU A 191 9.32 13.33 -16.06
CA LEU A 191 8.08 12.64 -15.70
C LEU A 191 8.33 11.28 -15.02
N SER A 192 9.52 10.68 -15.20
CA SER A 192 9.92 9.44 -14.49
C SER A 192 10.01 9.62 -12.98
N SER A 193 10.47 10.79 -12.51
CA SER A 193 10.51 11.08 -11.07
C SER A 193 9.11 11.18 -10.48
N MET A 194 8.16 11.73 -11.26
CA MET A 194 6.75 11.79 -10.91
C MET A 194 6.15 10.38 -10.83
N ALA A 195 6.42 9.52 -11.81
CA ALA A 195 6.01 8.12 -11.80
C ALA A 195 6.53 7.35 -10.58
N PHE A 196 7.81 7.53 -10.24
CA PHE A 196 8.43 6.89 -9.09
C PHE A 196 7.88 7.39 -7.76
N ASN A 197 7.71 8.72 -7.60
CA ASN A 197 7.12 9.31 -6.40
C ASN A 197 5.64 8.89 -6.25
N TRP A 198 4.92 8.76 -7.37
CA TRP A 198 3.52 8.31 -7.41
C TRP A 198 3.34 6.90 -6.87
N GLU A 199 4.26 6.00 -7.23
CA GLU A 199 4.29 4.65 -6.69
C GLU A 199 4.72 4.63 -5.22
N ALA A 200 5.80 5.34 -4.86
CA ALA A 200 6.41 5.28 -3.53
C ALA A 200 5.51 5.82 -2.41
N GLU A 201 4.87 6.99 -2.60
CA GLU A 201 4.03 7.64 -1.57
C GLU A 201 2.77 6.80 -1.24
N TYR A 202 2.29 6.00 -2.18
CA TYR A 202 1.09 5.19 -1.97
C TYR A 202 1.35 3.85 -1.25
N PHE A 203 2.54 3.27 -1.42
CA PHE A 203 2.90 1.99 -0.79
C PHE A 203 2.98 2.04 0.74
N TRP A 204 2.97 3.25 1.34
CA TRP A 204 2.96 3.46 2.78
C TRP A 204 1.73 2.87 3.49
N MET A 205 0.58 2.76 2.82
CA MET A 205 -0.69 2.34 3.46
C MET A 205 -0.86 0.82 3.65
N LYS A 206 0.11 -0.02 3.28
CA LYS A 206 -0.03 -1.48 3.39
C LYS A 206 0.18 -1.95 4.83
N SER A 207 -0.91 -2.35 5.50
CA SER A 207 -0.85 -2.99 6.82
C SER A 207 -0.55 -4.48 6.69
N SER A 208 0.39 -5.03 7.47
CA SER A 208 0.72 -6.46 7.52
C SER A 208 0.34 -7.04 8.89
N THR A 209 -0.93 -7.41 9.06
CA THR A 209 -1.51 -7.77 10.36
C THR A 209 -1.91 -9.24 10.48
N ASN A 210 -1.98 -9.95 9.36
CA ASN A 210 -2.18 -11.39 9.24
C ASN A 210 -1.36 -12.25 10.24
N GLY A 211 -0.08 -11.91 10.46
CA GLY A 211 0.81 -12.71 11.32
C GLY A 211 0.36 -12.74 12.80
N ILE A 212 -0.08 -11.62 13.34
CA ILE A 212 -0.51 -11.50 14.75
C ILE A 212 -1.86 -12.21 14.94
N ILE A 213 -2.79 -12.02 13.98
CA ILE A 213 -4.10 -12.69 14.00
C ILE A 213 -3.94 -14.21 13.95
N LEU A 214 -3.08 -14.72 13.08
CA LEU A 214 -2.85 -16.16 12.94
C LEU A 214 -2.18 -16.76 14.18
N THR A 215 -1.18 -16.07 14.75
CA THR A 215 -0.51 -16.51 15.98
C THR A 215 -1.49 -16.54 17.15
N MET A 216 -2.44 -15.61 17.18
CA MET A 216 -3.49 -15.56 18.18
C MET A 216 -4.45 -16.75 18.07
N ALA A 217 -4.99 -17.00 16.88
CA ALA A 217 -5.86 -18.16 16.65
C ALA A 217 -5.15 -19.48 16.99
N LEU A 218 -3.87 -19.62 16.59
CA LEU A 218 -3.03 -20.76 16.92
C LEU A 218 -2.90 -20.95 18.45
N SER A 219 -2.61 -19.87 19.19
CA SER A 219 -2.46 -19.94 20.65
C SER A 219 -3.73 -20.40 21.36
N CYS A 220 -4.91 -19.98 20.86
CA CYS A 220 -6.19 -20.41 21.40
C CYS A 220 -6.49 -21.88 21.10
N PHE A 221 -6.23 -22.35 19.86
CA PHE A 221 -6.41 -23.76 19.54
C PHE A 221 -5.47 -24.67 20.31
N LEU A 222 -4.21 -24.24 20.49
CA LEU A 222 -3.26 -24.94 21.32
C LEU A 222 -3.72 -25.01 22.79
N ALA A 223 -4.25 -23.90 23.34
CA ALA A 223 -4.81 -23.87 24.68
C ALA A 223 -6.00 -24.84 24.83
N ILE A 224 -6.93 -24.85 23.87
CA ILE A 224 -8.10 -25.76 23.86
C ILE A 224 -7.64 -27.21 23.83
N ALA A 225 -6.68 -27.55 22.95
CA ALA A 225 -6.12 -28.90 22.89
C ALA A 225 -5.44 -29.27 24.22
N ALA A 226 -4.62 -28.38 24.79
CA ALA A 226 -3.94 -28.63 26.06
C ALA A 226 -4.91 -28.88 27.23
N ILE A 227 -6.05 -28.18 27.26
CA ILE A 227 -7.11 -28.40 28.26
C ILE A 227 -7.77 -29.77 28.05
N GLY A 228 -8.10 -30.12 26.80
CA GLY A 228 -8.75 -31.39 26.48
C GLY A 228 -7.90 -32.62 26.81
N TRP A 229 -6.59 -32.52 26.66
CA TRP A 229 -5.63 -33.59 26.97
C TRP A 229 -5.00 -33.47 28.37
N SER A 230 -5.40 -32.47 29.17
CA SER A 230 -4.86 -32.20 30.51
C SER A 230 -3.32 -32.10 30.56
N MET A 231 -2.69 -31.53 29.52
CA MET A 231 -1.23 -31.44 29.39
C MET A 231 -0.70 -30.11 29.95
N SER A 232 -0.05 -30.13 31.11
CA SER A 232 0.45 -28.90 31.72
C SER A 232 1.58 -28.23 30.93
N GLY A 233 2.43 -29.01 30.25
CA GLY A 233 3.52 -28.49 29.42
C GLY A 233 3.04 -27.63 28.24
N SER A 234 2.09 -28.16 27.46
CA SER A 234 1.47 -27.44 26.34
C SER A 234 0.69 -26.21 26.81
N LEU A 235 0.06 -26.28 27.99
CA LEU A 235 -0.68 -25.18 28.57
C LEU A 235 0.24 -24.03 29.01
N ARG A 236 1.45 -24.32 29.52
CA ARG A 236 2.48 -23.29 29.80
C ARG A 236 2.90 -22.56 28.53
N PHE A 237 3.10 -23.30 27.44
CA PHE A 237 3.48 -22.71 26.16
C PHE A 237 2.35 -21.83 25.59
N ALA A 238 1.09 -22.28 25.69
CA ALA A 238 -0.07 -21.49 25.29
C ALA A 238 -0.21 -20.19 26.12
N ILE A 239 -0.04 -20.26 27.44
CA ILE A 239 -0.05 -19.06 28.32
C ILE A 239 1.06 -18.09 27.92
N PHE A 240 2.26 -18.59 27.66
CA PHE A 240 3.38 -17.76 27.22
C PHE A 240 3.07 -17.05 25.90
N LEU A 241 2.54 -17.77 24.90
CA LEU A 241 2.16 -17.18 23.61
C LEU A 241 1.11 -16.08 23.79
N VAL A 242 0.04 -16.34 24.55
CA VAL A 242 -1.01 -15.35 24.80
C VAL A 242 -0.44 -14.09 25.47
N LEU A 243 0.45 -14.25 26.47
CA LEU A 243 1.09 -13.12 27.13
C LEU A 243 1.94 -12.27 26.17
N VAL A 244 2.70 -12.90 25.27
CA VAL A 244 3.53 -12.19 24.28
C VAL A 244 2.68 -11.44 23.24
N ILE A 245 1.52 -11.98 22.88
CA ILE A 245 0.62 -11.39 21.87
C ILE A 245 -0.09 -10.13 22.40
N ILE A 246 -0.26 -9.98 23.71
CA ILE A 246 -1.05 -8.89 24.28
C ILE A 246 -0.48 -7.49 23.96
N PRO A 247 0.82 -7.21 24.18
CA PRO A 247 1.39 -5.91 23.79
C PRO A 247 1.30 -5.63 22.28
N SER A 248 1.56 -6.63 21.43
CA SER A 248 1.50 -6.45 19.97
C SER A 248 0.07 -6.25 19.46
N SER A 249 -0.91 -6.95 20.05
CA SER A 249 -2.34 -6.78 19.81
C SER A 249 -2.82 -5.36 20.14
N HIS A 250 -2.31 -4.75 21.22
CA HIS A 250 -2.61 -3.36 21.55
C HIS A 250 -1.84 -2.34 20.69
N ALA A 251 -0.64 -2.69 20.20
CA ALA A 251 0.03 -1.87 19.19
C ALA A 251 -0.80 -1.81 17.90
N LEU A 252 -1.32 -2.97 17.44
CA LEU A 252 -2.21 -3.02 16.27
C LEU A 252 -3.47 -2.21 16.44
N PHE A 253 -4.09 -2.25 17.63
CA PHE A 253 -5.23 -1.40 17.96
C PHE A 253 -4.94 0.08 17.69
N GLY A 254 -3.77 0.57 18.13
CA GLY A 254 -3.36 1.95 17.90
C GLY A 254 -3.02 2.27 16.44
N VAL A 255 -2.39 1.32 15.74
CA VAL A 255 -2.08 1.47 14.30
C VAL A 255 -3.36 1.51 13.47
N TYR A 256 -4.33 0.63 13.72
CA TYR A 256 -5.62 0.66 13.02
C TYR A 256 -6.37 1.96 13.28
N LEU A 257 -6.35 2.46 14.52
CA LEU A 257 -6.97 3.75 14.84
C LEU A 257 -6.30 4.91 14.10
N ALA A 258 -4.97 4.98 14.12
CA ALA A 258 -4.22 6.01 13.43
C ALA A 258 -4.50 5.98 11.91
N ASN A 259 -4.43 4.81 11.29
CA ASN A 259 -4.72 4.64 9.86
C ASN A 259 -6.19 4.94 9.52
N SER A 260 -7.12 4.65 10.43
CA SER A 260 -8.55 5.00 10.26
C SER A 260 -8.75 6.51 10.25
N ILE A 261 -8.10 7.23 11.18
CA ILE A 261 -8.15 8.70 11.24
C ILE A 261 -7.54 9.30 9.99
N GLU A 262 -6.34 8.84 9.60
CA GLU A 262 -5.65 9.33 8.40
C GLU A 262 -6.46 9.11 7.11
N ALA A 263 -7.04 7.91 6.96
CA ALA A 263 -7.89 7.60 5.82
C ALA A 263 -9.18 8.46 5.80
N ALA A 264 -9.78 8.71 6.97
CA ALA A 264 -10.95 9.58 7.08
C ALA A 264 -10.61 11.03 6.71
N ASP A 265 -9.49 11.56 7.21
CA ASP A 265 -9.02 12.92 6.92
C ASP A 265 -8.74 13.11 5.42
N TYR A 266 -8.13 12.11 4.77
CA TYR A 266 -7.96 12.10 3.32
C TYR A 266 -9.31 12.15 2.58
N CYS A 267 -10.31 11.41 3.05
CA CYS A 267 -11.59 11.23 2.37
C CYS A 267 -12.58 12.39 2.45
N ILE A 268 -12.28 13.42 3.24
CA ILE A 268 -13.07 14.67 3.32
C ILE A 268 -12.94 15.49 2.04
N ALA A 269 -11.71 15.63 1.55
CA ALA A 269 -11.41 16.41 0.35
C ALA A 269 -10.40 15.63 -0.53
N PRO A 270 -10.78 14.47 -1.08
CA PRO A 270 -9.82 13.53 -1.65
C PRO A 270 -9.05 14.10 -2.85
N ALA A 271 -9.69 14.91 -3.71
CA ALA A 271 -9.00 15.57 -4.82
C ALA A 271 -7.93 16.53 -4.30
N HIS A 272 -8.28 17.44 -3.39
CA HIS A 272 -7.34 18.40 -2.78
C HIS A 272 -6.22 17.71 -1.99
N ASN A 273 -6.58 16.66 -1.26
CA ASN A 273 -5.64 15.88 -0.44
C ASN A 273 -4.69 15.03 -1.30
N THR A 274 -5.12 14.58 -2.48
CA THR A 274 -4.24 13.97 -3.48
C THR A 274 -3.19 14.96 -3.97
N LEU A 275 -3.58 16.20 -4.26
CA LEU A 275 -2.62 17.23 -4.67
C LEU A 275 -1.60 17.53 -3.57
N ARG A 276 -2.04 17.58 -2.30
CA ARG A 276 -1.15 17.72 -1.14
C ARG A 276 -0.14 16.56 -1.04
N LEU A 277 -0.58 15.32 -1.25
CA LEU A 277 0.29 14.14 -1.21
C LEU A 277 1.40 14.20 -2.29
N PHE A 278 1.10 14.81 -3.45
CA PHE A 278 2.02 14.93 -4.58
C PHE A 278 2.58 16.35 -4.76
N ARG A 279 2.72 17.11 -3.66
CA ARG A 279 3.38 18.43 -3.63
C ARG A 279 2.88 19.43 -4.68
N ASN A 280 1.59 19.37 -5.01
CA ASN A 280 0.95 20.23 -6.02
C ASN A 280 1.69 20.26 -7.36
N ASP A 281 2.19 19.12 -7.83
CA ASP A 281 2.76 19.04 -9.17
C ASP A 281 1.70 19.41 -10.23
N SER A 282 2.05 20.32 -11.14
CA SER A 282 1.17 20.78 -12.22
C SER A 282 0.66 19.65 -13.12
N GLY A 283 1.46 18.60 -13.34
CA GLY A 283 1.04 17.43 -14.10
C GLY A 283 0.00 16.61 -13.35
N VAL A 284 0.21 16.40 -12.06
CA VAL A 284 -0.75 15.72 -11.18
C VAL A 284 -2.07 16.50 -11.10
N ALA A 285 -2.00 17.82 -10.90
CA ALA A 285 -3.18 18.68 -10.86
C ALA A 285 -4.03 18.55 -12.12
N TYR A 286 -3.39 18.53 -13.30
CA TYR A 286 -4.08 18.32 -14.56
C TYR A 286 -4.83 16.97 -14.62
N PHE A 287 -4.20 15.88 -14.18
CA PHE A 287 -4.82 14.56 -14.22
C PHE A 287 -5.92 14.34 -13.16
N VAL A 288 -5.78 14.95 -11.98
CA VAL A 288 -6.75 14.85 -10.88
C VAL A 288 -7.97 15.73 -11.16
N GLU A 289 -7.76 16.99 -11.54
CA GLU A 289 -8.84 17.95 -11.74
C GLU A 289 -9.50 17.79 -13.12
N CYS A 290 -8.72 17.45 -14.15
CA CYS A 290 -9.10 17.38 -15.56
C CYS A 290 -9.99 18.57 -15.97
N PRO A 291 -9.42 19.79 -16.01
CA PRO A 291 -10.17 20.99 -16.36
C PRO A 291 -10.71 20.91 -17.80
N PRO A 292 -11.92 21.45 -18.07
CA PRO A 292 -12.48 21.45 -19.41
C PRO A 292 -11.58 22.25 -20.36
N ASN A 293 -11.33 21.71 -21.56
CA ASN A 293 -10.50 22.32 -22.60
C ASN A 293 -9.03 22.56 -22.22
N ALA A 294 -8.53 21.91 -21.17
CA ALA A 294 -7.11 21.91 -20.87
C ALA A 294 -6.43 20.73 -21.58
N THR A 295 -5.22 20.96 -22.08
CA THR A 295 -4.31 19.89 -22.52
C THR A 295 -3.04 19.95 -21.68
N LEU A 296 -2.47 18.78 -21.39
CA LEU A 296 -1.23 18.69 -20.64
C LEU A 296 -0.13 19.41 -21.42
N TYR A 297 0.51 20.40 -20.81
CA TYR A 297 1.54 21.23 -21.44
C TYR A 297 1.08 21.96 -22.72
N ALA A 298 -0.19 22.39 -22.77
CA ALA A 298 -0.81 23.05 -23.93
C ALA A 298 0.08 24.08 -24.65
N PRO A 299 0.76 25.02 -23.95
CA PRO A 299 1.55 26.05 -24.62
C PRO A 299 2.78 25.48 -25.34
N SER A 300 3.56 24.65 -24.64
CA SER A 300 4.77 24.02 -25.20
C SER A 300 4.42 23.06 -26.34
N TRP A 301 3.33 22.30 -26.19
CA TRP A 301 2.88 21.37 -27.22
C TRP A 301 2.34 22.08 -28.47
N ALA A 302 1.64 23.21 -28.30
CA ALA A 302 1.18 24.02 -29.43
C ALA A 302 2.35 24.61 -30.22
N GLN A 303 3.40 25.09 -29.54
CA GLN A 303 4.61 25.60 -30.19
C GLN A 303 5.36 24.50 -30.96
N MET A 304 5.49 23.30 -30.37
CA MET A 304 6.07 22.15 -31.06
C MET A 304 5.27 21.78 -32.31
N ASN A 305 3.95 21.70 -32.21
CA ASN A 305 3.07 21.39 -33.35
C ASN A 305 3.19 22.42 -34.47
N ALA A 306 3.22 23.72 -34.14
CA ALA A 306 3.40 24.77 -35.14
C ALA A 306 4.78 24.69 -35.84
N SER A 307 5.82 24.34 -35.09
CA SER A 307 7.16 24.12 -35.66
C SER A 307 7.22 22.90 -36.57
N HIS A 308 6.50 21.83 -36.22
CA HIS A 308 6.38 20.63 -37.05
C HIS A 308 5.63 20.90 -38.35
N ASP A 309 4.49 21.60 -38.27
CA ASP A 309 3.69 22.00 -39.44
C ASP A 309 4.50 22.93 -40.37
N HIS A 310 5.32 23.82 -39.81
CA HIS A 310 6.23 24.66 -40.59
C HIS A 310 7.33 23.86 -41.30
N ALA A 311 7.94 22.89 -40.60
CA ALA A 311 8.97 22.03 -41.18
C ALA A 311 8.41 21.14 -42.31
N LEU A 312 7.18 20.64 -42.18
CA LEU A 312 6.48 19.92 -43.25
C LEU A 312 6.25 20.79 -44.49
N ALA A 313 5.87 22.05 -44.30
CA ALA A 313 5.69 22.98 -45.42
C ALA A 313 7.01 23.24 -46.17
N LEU A 314 8.13 23.37 -45.45
CA LEU A 314 9.46 23.55 -46.02
C LEU A 314 10.02 22.28 -46.69
N GLU A 315 9.69 21.10 -46.15
CA GLU A 315 10.03 19.83 -46.81
C GLU A 315 9.30 19.71 -48.15
N ALA A 316 8.01 20.06 -48.20
CA ALA A 316 7.24 20.03 -49.44
C ALA A 316 7.78 21.01 -50.50
N THR A 317 8.19 22.22 -50.12
CA THR A 317 8.80 23.19 -51.05
C THR A 317 10.16 22.69 -51.58
N LEU A 318 10.99 22.09 -50.72
CA LEU A 318 12.25 21.45 -51.11
C LEU A 318 12.01 20.28 -52.08
N ALA A 319 11.03 19.42 -51.80
CA ALA A 319 10.66 18.31 -52.66
C ALA A 319 10.13 18.76 -54.02
N ASP A 320 9.35 19.84 -54.07
CA ASP A 320 8.89 20.44 -55.33
C ASP A 320 10.03 21.04 -56.14
N TYR A 321 10.97 21.72 -55.48
CA TYR A 321 12.17 22.22 -56.16
C TYR A 321 13.04 21.08 -56.68
N ALA A 322 13.21 20.00 -55.92
CA ALA A 322 14.00 18.83 -56.33
C ALA A 322 13.50 18.21 -57.64
N LYS A 323 12.20 18.31 -57.96
CA LYS A 323 11.63 17.86 -59.25
C LYS A 323 12.16 18.63 -60.45
N SER A 324 12.65 19.86 -60.26
CA SER A 324 13.23 20.71 -61.31
C SER A 324 14.69 20.37 -61.64
N LEU A 325 15.34 19.56 -60.80
CA LEU A 325 16.74 19.17 -60.97
C LEU A 325 16.92 18.02 -61.99
N PRO A 326 18.13 17.87 -62.57
CA PRO A 326 18.49 16.69 -63.36
C PRO A 326 18.29 15.39 -62.57
N THR A 327 17.98 14.30 -63.28
CA THR A 327 17.56 13.02 -62.67
C THR A 327 18.55 12.45 -61.67
N MET A 328 19.86 12.49 -61.94
CA MET A 328 20.90 12.01 -61.01
C MET A 328 20.93 12.82 -59.72
N ASP A 329 20.92 14.15 -59.82
CA ASP A 329 21.02 15.04 -58.65
C ASP A 329 19.73 14.96 -57.82
N ARG A 330 18.59 14.82 -58.48
CA ARG A 330 17.30 14.57 -57.85
C ARG A 330 17.28 13.27 -57.07
N GLU A 331 17.69 12.14 -57.67
CA GLU A 331 17.71 10.84 -56.97
C GLU A 331 18.66 10.83 -55.78
N LYS A 332 19.80 11.51 -55.91
CA LYS A 332 20.78 11.69 -54.85
C LYS A 332 20.23 12.51 -53.69
N LEU A 333 19.58 13.64 -53.99
CA LEU A 333 18.97 14.53 -53.01
C LEU A 333 17.77 13.86 -52.31
N GLN A 334 16.95 13.15 -53.08
CA GLN A 334 15.78 12.43 -52.58
C GLN A 334 16.19 11.35 -51.58
N SER A 335 17.05 10.43 -51.99
CA SER A 335 17.41 9.25 -51.17
C SER A 335 18.28 9.57 -49.96
N MET A 336 19.20 10.54 -50.04
CA MET A 336 20.10 10.85 -48.92
C MET A 336 19.54 11.87 -47.93
N TYR A 337 18.61 12.73 -48.34
CA TYR A 337 18.20 13.86 -47.51
C TYR A 337 16.68 13.99 -47.37
N LEU A 338 15.94 14.11 -48.47
CA LEU A 338 14.50 14.36 -48.41
C LEU A 338 13.73 13.16 -47.82
N ASP A 339 14.04 11.94 -48.24
CA ASP A 339 13.37 10.74 -47.73
C ASP A 339 13.61 10.55 -46.21
N PRO A 340 14.85 10.66 -45.67
CA PRO A 340 15.07 10.63 -44.23
C PRO A 340 14.39 11.78 -43.46
N ILE A 341 14.39 13.01 -44.00
CA ILE A 341 13.69 14.15 -43.38
C ILE A 341 12.19 13.86 -43.32
N HIS A 342 11.61 13.37 -44.42
CA HIS A 342 10.21 13.01 -44.52
C HIS A 342 9.85 11.89 -43.53
N GLU A 343 10.69 10.87 -43.38
CA GLU A 343 10.49 9.78 -42.41
C GLU A 343 10.53 10.29 -40.96
N GLN A 344 11.46 11.19 -40.64
CA GLN A 344 11.56 11.77 -39.28
C GLN A 344 10.37 12.70 -38.97
N LEU A 345 9.94 13.54 -39.92
CA LEU A 345 8.75 14.36 -39.79
C LEU A 345 7.47 13.50 -39.72
N GLY A 346 7.43 12.39 -40.46
CA GLY A 346 6.39 11.37 -40.39
C GLY A 346 6.33 10.74 -38.99
N THR A 347 7.48 10.37 -38.43
CA THR A 347 7.58 9.86 -37.05
C THR A 347 7.06 10.88 -36.04
N LEU A 348 7.42 12.15 -36.18
CA LEU A 348 6.88 13.23 -35.34
C LEU A 348 5.36 13.36 -35.42
N SER A 349 4.77 13.15 -36.60
CA SER A 349 3.30 13.15 -36.75
C SER A 349 2.64 12.00 -35.98
N THR A 350 3.26 10.82 -35.95
CA THR A 350 2.76 9.67 -35.18
C THR A 350 2.89 9.90 -33.67
N LEU A 351 4.00 10.48 -33.23
CA LEU A 351 4.22 10.89 -31.84
C LEU A 351 3.22 11.98 -31.43
N ARG A 352 2.88 12.91 -32.33
CA ARG A 352 1.87 13.93 -32.10
C ARG A 352 0.50 13.33 -31.78
N ALA A 353 0.07 12.38 -32.61
CA ALA A 353 -1.19 11.66 -32.40
C ALA A 353 -1.17 10.85 -31.10
N ARG A 354 -0.06 10.16 -30.80
CA ARG A 354 0.09 9.37 -29.57
C ARG A 354 0.10 10.22 -28.31
N PHE A 355 0.72 11.40 -28.33
CA PHE A 355 0.65 12.30 -27.18
C PHE A 355 -0.80 12.72 -26.89
N ALA A 356 -1.58 13.04 -27.92
CA ALA A 356 -2.97 13.46 -27.74
C ALA A 356 -3.84 12.38 -27.07
N THR A 357 -3.58 11.10 -27.34
CA THR A 357 -4.29 9.99 -26.69
C THR A 357 -3.82 9.77 -25.26
N VAL A 358 -2.50 9.78 -25.01
CA VAL A 358 -1.92 9.45 -23.69
C VAL A 358 -2.04 10.62 -22.70
N SER A 359 -2.04 11.86 -23.17
CA SER A 359 -2.22 13.06 -22.34
C SER A 359 -3.69 13.37 -22.00
N ALA A 360 -4.64 12.52 -22.41
CA ALA A 360 -6.04 12.69 -22.10
C ALA A 360 -6.29 12.45 -20.59
N CYS A 361 -6.79 13.47 -19.88
CA CYS A 361 -7.00 13.37 -18.44
C CYS A 361 -8.27 12.58 -18.03
N ALA A 362 -9.20 12.33 -18.96
CA ALA A 362 -10.50 11.76 -18.63
C ALA A 362 -10.41 10.33 -18.06
N SER A 363 -9.56 9.48 -18.66
CA SER A 363 -9.34 8.11 -18.20
C SER A 363 -8.67 8.08 -16.82
N THR A 364 -7.62 8.88 -16.63
CA THR A 364 -6.90 8.99 -15.36
C THR A 364 -7.79 9.55 -14.24
N LYS A 365 -8.59 10.57 -14.52
CA LYS A 365 -9.56 11.11 -13.55
C LYS A 365 -10.63 10.10 -13.19
N ALA A 366 -11.18 9.37 -14.17
CA ALA A 366 -12.18 8.34 -13.91
C ALA A 366 -11.61 7.23 -13.02
N LEU A 367 -10.38 6.79 -13.31
CA LEU A 367 -9.67 5.81 -12.51
C LEU A 367 -9.41 6.33 -11.08
N HIS A 368 -8.93 7.57 -10.95
CA HIS A 368 -8.73 8.22 -9.66
C HIS A 368 -10.02 8.29 -8.84
N MET A 369 -11.13 8.70 -9.45
CA MET A 369 -12.44 8.77 -8.80
C MET A 369 -12.93 7.40 -8.33
N ASP A 370 -12.78 6.36 -9.14
CA ASP A 370 -13.16 4.98 -8.82
C ASP A 370 -12.32 4.37 -7.68
N VAL A 371 -11.06 4.76 -7.61
CA VAL A 371 -10.11 4.36 -6.58
C VAL A 371 -10.40 5.08 -5.26
N VAL A 372 -10.58 6.40 -5.31
CA VAL A 372 -10.98 7.22 -4.16
C VAL A 372 -12.32 6.73 -3.60
N ASP A 373 -13.30 6.44 -4.45
CA ASP A 373 -14.60 5.96 -4.01
C ASP A 373 -14.49 4.60 -3.30
N SER A 374 -13.66 3.69 -3.85
CA SER A 374 -13.39 2.40 -3.21
C SER A 374 -12.65 2.53 -1.89
N TRP A 375 -11.65 3.41 -1.78
CA TRP A 375 -10.89 3.63 -0.55
C TRP A 375 -11.77 4.28 0.53
N CYS A 376 -12.48 5.34 0.17
CA CYS A 376 -13.34 6.08 1.10
C CYS A 376 -14.59 5.31 1.50
N THR A 377 -15.01 4.32 0.72
CA THR A 377 -16.13 3.45 1.08
C THR A 377 -15.65 2.21 1.82
N TYR A 378 -14.86 1.35 1.16
CA TYR A 378 -14.48 0.04 1.72
C TYR A 378 -13.23 0.10 2.59
N GLY A 379 -12.26 0.95 2.24
CA GLY A 379 -11.03 1.11 3.03
C GLY A 379 -11.31 1.68 4.42
N VAL A 380 -12.01 2.82 4.50
CA VAL A 380 -12.36 3.45 5.79
C VAL A 380 -13.27 2.56 6.64
N LEU A 381 -14.30 1.94 6.06
CA LEU A 381 -15.17 1.01 6.78
C LEU A 381 -14.42 -0.23 7.27
N GLY A 382 -13.51 -0.78 6.44
CA GLY A 382 -12.67 -1.91 6.79
C GLY A 382 -11.72 -1.57 7.95
N LEU A 383 -11.07 -0.40 7.91
CA LEU A 383 -10.19 0.08 8.97
C LEU A 383 -10.94 0.33 10.30
N LEU A 384 -12.12 0.96 10.23
CA LEU A 384 -12.98 1.15 11.40
C LEU A 384 -13.44 -0.18 11.99
N SER A 385 -13.82 -1.13 11.13
CA SER A 385 -14.23 -2.47 11.53
C SER A 385 -13.07 -3.23 12.20
N LEU A 386 -11.86 -3.17 11.63
CA LEU A 386 -10.65 -3.74 12.23
C LEU A 386 -10.36 -3.13 13.60
N TRP A 387 -10.48 -1.81 13.73
CA TRP A 387 -10.27 -1.13 15.00
C TRP A 387 -11.28 -1.58 16.07
N LEU A 388 -12.58 -1.56 15.77
CA LEU A 388 -13.63 -2.03 16.68
C LEU A 388 -13.46 -3.50 17.05
N HIS A 389 -13.14 -4.33 16.05
CA HIS A 389 -12.86 -5.73 16.25
C HIS A 389 -11.68 -5.94 17.20
N GLN A 390 -10.60 -5.17 17.01
CA GLN A 390 -9.40 -5.25 17.84
C GLN A 390 -9.67 -4.84 19.30
N VAL A 391 -10.57 -3.87 19.55
CA VAL A 391 -11.01 -3.52 20.92
C VAL A 391 -11.61 -4.72 21.62
N VAL A 392 -12.58 -5.38 20.97
CA VAL A 392 -13.26 -6.56 21.52
C VAL A 392 -12.26 -7.69 21.74
N LEU A 393 -11.37 -7.91 20.78
CA LEU A 393 -10.33 -8.92 20.84
C LEU A 393 -9.38 -8.70 22.02
N CYS A 394 -8.93 -7.46 22.27
CA CYS A 394 -8.08 -7.13 23.43
C CYS A 394 -8.74 -7.47 24.78
N VAL A 395 -10.04 -7.21 24.91
CA VAL A 395 -10.79 -7.55 26.13
C VAL A 395 -10.93 -9.07 26.28
N LEU A 396 -11.31 -9.76 25.21
CA LEU A 396 -11.43 -11.23 25.19
C LEU A 396 -10.10 -11.91 25.47
N LEU A 397 -9.00 -11.37 24.94
CA LEU A 397 -7.62 -11.80 25.20
C LEU A 397 -7.27 -11.75 26.68
N PHE A 398 -7.55 -10.62 27.32
CA PHE A 398 -7.27 -10.43 28.74
C PHE A 398 -8.06 -11.44 29.59
N ILE A 399 -9.35 -11.59 29.33
CA ILE A 399 -10.22 -12.54 30.04
C ILE A 399 -9.75 -13.98 29.79
N SER A 400 -9.37 -14.31 28.54
CA SER A 400 -8.85 -15.61 28.13
C SER A 400 -7.56 -15.95 28.87
N ALA A 401 -6.63 -15.00 29.00
CA ALA A 401 -5.40 -15.20 29.74
C ALA A 401 -5.67 -15.52 31.22
N VAL A 402 -6.57 -14.77 31.87
CA VAL A 402 -6.94 -15.02 33.27
C VAL A 402 -7.60 -16.38 33.46
N ALA A 403 -8.52 -16.75 32.55
CA ALA A 403 -9.17 -18.06 32.58
C ALA A 403 -8.16 -19.19 32.37
N LEU A 404 -7.26 -19.05 31.40
CA LEU A 404 -6.25 -20.05 31.06
C LEU A 404 -5.30 -20.33 32.24
N VAL A 405 -4.91 -19.29 32.98
CA VAL A 405 -4.06 -19.42 34.17
C VAL A 405 -4.80 -20.13 35.30
N ALA A 406 -6.10 -19.86 35.47
CA ALA A 406 -6.91 -20.56 36.46
C ALA A 406 -7.13 -22.04 36.09
N VAL A 407 -7.28 -22.37 34.80
CA VAL A 407 -7.33 -23.77 34.34
C VAL A 407 -5.97 -24.45 34.54
N TYR A 408 -4.87 -23.74 34.30
CA TYR A 408 -3.53 -24.28 34.55
C TYR A 408 -3.30 -24.65 36.02
N GLU A 409 -3.77 -23.84 36.98
CA GLU A 409 -3.75 -24.22 38.40
C GLU A 409 -4.47 -25.56 38.63
N ASN A 410 -5.66 -25.74 38.03
CA ASN A 410 -6.46 -26.95 38.19
C ASN A 410 -5.80 -28.18 37.55
N VAL A 411 -5.29 -28.05 36.32
CA VAL A 411 -4.63 -29.13 35.58
C VAL A 411 -3.36 -29.58 36.28
N ARG A 412 -2.54 -28.62 36.75
CA ARG A 412 -1.32 -28.94 37.51
C ARG A 412 -1.63 -29.67 38.81
N ALA A 413 -2.66 -29.25 39.55
CA ALA A 413 -3.08 -29.93 40.77
C ALA A 413 -3.57 -31.37 40.50
N LYS A 414 -4.20 -31.64 39.34
CA LYS A 414 -4.59 -32.99 38.91
C LYS A 414 -3.36 -33.85 38.57
N GLU A 415 -2.39 -33.29 37.85
CA GLU A 415 -1.14 -33.96 37.48
C GLU A 415 -0.32 -34.34 38.73
N ASP A 416 -0.08 -33.39 39.64
CA ASP A 416 0.63 -33.63 40.90
C ASP A 416 -0.06 -34.71 41.76
N ARG A 417 -1.41 -34.78 41.74
CA ARG A 417 -2.19 -35.81 42.45
C ARG A 417 -2.04 -37.20 41.83
N LEU A 418 -2.06 -37.29 40.49
CA LEU A 418 -1.86 -38.54 39.78
C LEU A 418 -0.46 -39.07 40.04
N GLU A 419 0.58 -38.22 39.95
CA GLU A 419 1.96 -38.59 40.27
C GLU A 419 2.10 -39.10 41.71
N MET A 420 1.50 -38.43 42.70
CA MET A 420 1.49 -38.94 44.08
C MET A 420 0.77 -40.29 44.20
N GLN A 421 -0.37 -40.49 43.53
CA GLN A 421 -1.05 -41.77 43.56
C GLN A 421 -0.22 -42.88 42.92
N TYR A 422 0.46 -42.61 41.80
CA TYR A 422 1.37 -43.56 41.17
C TYR A 422 2.56 -43.90 42.07
N HIS A 423 3.18 -42.92 42.73
CA HIS A 423 4.27 -43.17 43.68
C HIS A 423 3.84 -43.99 44.90
N LEU A 424 2.62 -43.77 45.40
CA LEU A 424 2.05 -44.57 46.50
C LEU A 424 1.70 -46.00 46.07
N LEU A 425 1.20 -46.17 44.84
CA LEU A 425 0.92 -47.49 44.26
C LEU A 425 2.20 -48.27 43.98
N SER A 426 3.24 -47.62 43.45
CA SER A 426 4.54 -48.28 43.22
C SER A 426 5.22 -48.68 44.52
N SER A 427 5.14 -47.85 45.58
CA SER A 427 5.67 -48.25 46.90
C SER A 427 4.89 -49.42 47.52
N TYR A 428 3.59 -49.53 47.24
CA TYR A 428 2.77 -50.67 47.68
C TYR A 428 3.07 -51.96 46.92
N GLU A 429 3.42 -51.87 45.63
CA GLU A 429 3.83 -53.04 44.84
C GLU A 429 5.24 -53.52 45.21
N ASP A 430 6.16 -52.61 45.54
CA ASP A 430 7.50 -52.95 46.01
C ASP A 430 7.49 -53.56 47.44
N GLU A 431 6.57 -53.14 48.32
CA GLU A 431 6.40 -53.74 49.66
C GLU A 431 5.64 -55.09 49.64
N ASN A 432 4.81 -55.36 48.63
CA ASN A 432 4.10 -56.65 48.49
C ASN A 432 4.96 -57.79 47.91
N HIS A 433 6.28 -57.61 47.74
CA HIS A 433 7.22 -58.68 47.44
C HIS A 433 7.92 -59.27 48.67
N VAL A 434 7.52 -58.89 49.88
CA VAL A 434 8.01 -59.49 51.13
C VAL A 434 6.83 -59.99 51.98
N GLU A 435 6.74 -61.31 52.10
CA GLU A 435 5.96 -62.10 53.07
C GLU A 435 4.48 -62.41 52.78
N HIS A 436 4.25 -63.32 51.83
CA HIS A 436 3.26 -64.38 52.03
C HIS A 436 3.84 -65.45 52.98
N LEU A 437 3.87 -65.15 54.29
CA LEU A 437 4.09 -66.14 55.33
C LEU A 437 2.73 -66.69 55.77
N TYR A 438 2.43 -67.89 55.31
CA TYR A 438 1.29 -68.69 55.70
C TYR A 438 1.21 -68.81 57.24
N MET A 439 0.10 -68.36 57.83
CA MET A 439 -0.41 -68.94 59.06
C MET A 439 -1.82 -69.48 58.77
N THR A 440 -1.89 -70.78 58.50
CA THR A 440 -3.09 -71.58 58.73
C THR A 440 -3.03 -72.12 60.16
N PRO A 441 -4.09 -72.01 60.96
CA PRO A 441 -4.17 -72.72 62.23
C PRO A 441 -4.65 -74.16 61.97
N GLU A 442 -3.81 -75.15 62.27
CA GLU A 442 -4.16 -76.44 62.89
C GLU A 442 -2.88 -77.18 63.34
#